data_AF-A0A5M7PH98-F1
#
_entry.id   AF-A0A5M7PH98-F1
#
_cell.length_a   1.000
_cell.length_b   1.000
_cell.length_c   1.000
_cell.angle_alpha   90.00
_cell.angle_beta   90.00
_cell.angle_gamma   90.00
#
_symmetry.space_group_name_H-M   'P 1'
#
loop_
_entity.id
_entity.type
_entity.pdbx_description
1 polymer ?
#
loop_
_entity_poly.entity_id
_entity_poly.type
_entity_poly.pdbx_seq_one_letter_code
_entity_poly.pdbx_strand_id
1 'polypeptide(L)' 'MNKTLTKTDYLMRLRRCRSLDTLERVIEKNKYELPEDELAVFYSAADHRLA' A
#
# COMPACT_ATOMS: atom_id res chain seq x y z
N MET A 1 -7.35 16.69 11.35
CA MET A 1 -6.06 16.01 11.55
C MET A 1 -5.90 15.00 10.42
N ASN A 2 -5.04 15.28 9.44
CA ASN A 2 -4.69 14.28 8.43
C ASN A 2 -3.71 13.32 9.10
N LYS A 3 -4.15 12.08 9.30
CA LYS A 3 -3.35 11.05 9.96
C LYS A 3 -2.48 10.36 8.91
N THR A 4 -1.17 10.58 8.98
CA THR A 4 -0.18 9.82 8.18
C THR A 4 -0.28 8.35 8.55
N LEU A 5 -0.38 7.48 7.54
CA LEU A 5 -0.49 6.04 7.72
C LEU A 5 0.89 5.41 7.89
N THR A 6 1.01 4.46 8.80
CA THR A 6 2.25 3.70 9.01
C THR A 6 2.34 2.52 8.04
N LYS A 7 3.55 1.94 7.91
CA LYS A 7 3.76 0.70 7.14
C LYS A 7 2.80 -0.42 7.59
N THR A 8 2.59 -0.58 8.89
CA THR A 8 1.69 -1.59 9.44
C THR A 8 0.24 -1.34 9.04
N ASP A 9 -0.20 -0.07 9.05
CA ASP A 9 -1.55 0.29 8.61
C ASP A 9 -1.76 -0.09 7.14
N TYR A 10 -0.81 0.26 6.27
CA TYR A 10 -0.87 -0.10 4.86
C TYR A 10 -0.83 -1.62 4.65
N LEU A 11 0.07 -2.33 5.34
CA LEU A 11 0.17 -3.79 5.25
C LEU A 11 -1.14 -4.48 5.64
N MET A 12 -1.77 -4.07 6.75
CA MET A 12 -3.05 -4.64 7.17
C MET A 12 -4.16 -4.36 6.16
N ARG A 13 -4.14 -3.20 5.49
CA ARG A 13 -5.09 -2.90 4.40
C ARG A 13 -4.84 -3.80 3.18
N LEU A 14 -3.59 -3.95 2.74
CA LEU A 14 -3.19 -4.77 1.58
C LEU A 14 -3.43 -6.27 1.82
N ARG A 15 -3.36 -6.73 3.07
CA ARG A 15 -3.71 -8.11 3.45
C ARG A 15 -5.17 -8.49 3.15
N ARG A 16 -6.05 -7.50 2.93
CA ARG A 16 -7.46 -7.74 2.54
C ARG A 16 -7.63 -8.06 1.05
N CYS A 17 -6.64 -7.77 0.22
CA CYS A 17 -6.64 -8.19 -1.18
C CYS A 17 -6.55 -9.73 -1.24
N ARG A 18 -7.56 -10.36 -1.83
CA ARG A 18 -7.70 -11.83 -1.90
C ARG A 18 -6.93 -12.48 -3.05
N SER A 19 -6.56 -11.71 -4.07
CA SER A 19 -5.77 -12.17 -5.21
C SER A 19 -4.61 -11.22 -5.49
N LEU A 20 -3.54 -11.75 -6.09
CA LEU A 20 -2.39 -10.96 -6.53
C LEU A 20 -2.78 -9.94 -7.61
N ASP A 21 -3.64 -10.31 -8.56
CA ASP A 21 -4.17 -9.37 -9.58
C ASP A 21 -4.86 -8.15 -8.94
N THR A 22 -5.64 -8.34 -7.88
CA THR A 22 -6.26 -7.22 -7.16
C THR A 22 -5.21 -6.40 -6.40
N LEU A 23 -4.20 -7.05 -5.82
CA LEU A 23 -3.11 -6.37 -5.13
C LEU A 23 -2.31 -5.48 -6.09
N GLU A 24 -1.93 -6.00 -7.26
CA GLU A 24 -1.20 -5.28 -8.30
C GLU A 24 -1.99 -4.06 -8.79
N ARG A 25 -3.29 -4.20 -9.07
CA ARG A 25 -4.14 -3.06 -9.45
C ARG A 25 -4.24 -1.99 -8.35
N VAL A 26 -4.28 -2.40 -7.09
CA VAL A 26 -4.28 -1.46 -5.96
C VAL A 26 -2.94 -0.72 -5.87
N ILE A 27 -1.82 -1.42 -6.04
CA ILE A 27 -0.48 -0.81 -6.04
C ILE A 27 -0.36 0.21 -7.18
N GLU A 28 -0.75 -0.17 -8.40
CA GLU A 28 -0.67 0.72 -9.57
C GLU A 28 -1.55 1.97 -9.38
N LYS A 29 -2.77 1.80 -8.84
CA LYS A 29 -3.65 2.95 -8.55
C LYS A 29 -3.03 3.89 -7.51
N ASN A 30 -2.49 3.36 -6.42
CA ASN A 30 -1.95 4.19 -5.32
C ASN A 30 -0.65 4.92 -5.68
N LYS A 31 0.10 4.43 -6.67
CA LYS A 31 1.27 5.12 -7.22
C LYS A 31 0.99 6.55 -7.67
N TYR A 32 -0.21 6.80 -8.19
CA TYR A 32 -0.63 8.10 -8.72
C TYR A 32 -1.51 8.89 -7.75
N GLU A 33 -2.05 8.25 -6.72
CA GLU A 33 -2.98 8.87 -5.76
C GLU A 33 -2.30 9.27 -4.44
N LEU A 34 -1.16 8.63 -4.10
CA LEU A 34 -0.44 8.94 -2.86
C LEU A 34 0.62 10.03 -3.07
N PRO A 35 0.78 10.93 -2.09
CA PRO A 35 1.94 11.81 -1.98
C PRO A 35 3.25 11.01 -1.93
N GLU A 36 4.35 11.60 -2.41
CA GLU A 36 5.66 10.93 -2.48
C GLU A 36 6.17 10.45 -1.10
N ASP A 37 5.89 11.21 -0.04
CA ASP A 37 6.26 10.88 1.34
C ASP A 37 5.49 9.67 1.89
N GLU A 38 4.24 9.49 1.48
CA GLU A 38 3.44 8.30 1.83
C GLU A 38 3.75 7.10 0.93
N LEU A 39 4.11 7.37 -0.33
CA LEU A 39 4.34 6.34 -1.35
C LEU A 39 5.50 5.40 -0.96
N ALA A 40 6.56 5.93 -0.37
CA ALA A 40 7.68 5.12 0.12
C ALA A 40 7.25 4.13 1.22
N VAL A 41 6.39 4.58 2.14
CA VAL A 41 5.85 3.75 3.23
C VAL A 41 4.89 2.69 2.67
N PHE A 42 4.05 3.09 1.71
CA PHE A 42 3.14 2.18 1.00
C PHE A 42 3.89 1.09 0.25
N TYR A 43 4.92 1.42 -0.53
CA TYR A 43 5.71 0.41 -1.25
C TYR A 43 6.43 -0.56 -0.31
N SER A 44 6.98 -0.08 0.81
CA SER A 44 7.57 -0.98 1.81
C SER A 44 6.57 -1.98 2.39
N ALA A 45 5.28 -1.61 2.48
CA ALA A 45 4.21 -2.51 2.90
C ALA A 45 3.78 -3.47 1.77
N ALA A 46 3.76 -3.00 0.52
CA ALA A 46 3.45 -3.80 -0.66
C ALA A 46 4.48 -4.91 -0.88
N ASP A 47 5.78 -4.58 -0.82
CA ASP A 47 6.87 -5.56 -0.93
C ASP A 47 6.75 -6.64 0.16
N HIS A 48 6.46 -6.23 1.40
CA HIS A 48 6.26 -7.19 2.49
C HIS A 48 5.05 -8.10 2.29
N ARG A 49 4.03 -7.66 1.55
CA ARG A 49 2.87 -8.50 1.21
C ARG A 49 3.16 -9.43 0.03
N LEU A 50 4.09 -9.08 -0.85
CA LEU A 50 4.48 -9.85 -2.03
C LEU A 50 5.57 -10.91 -1.74
N ALA A 51 6.32 -10.77 -0.64
CA ALA A 51 7.25 -11.77 -0.12
C ALA A 51 6.55 -13.02 0.45
#